data_AF-X0GXF7-F1
#
_entry.id   AF-X0GXF7-F1
#
_cell.length_a   1.000
_cell.length_b   1.000
_cell.length_c   1.000
_cell.angle_alpha   90.00
_cell.angle_beta   90.00
_cell.angle_gamma   90.00
#
_symmetry.space_group_name_H-M   'P 1'
#
loop_
_entity.id
_entity.type
_entity.pdbx_description
1 polymer ?
#
loop_
_entity_poly.entity_id
_entity_poly.type
_entity_poly.pdbx_seq_one_letter_code
_entity_poly.pdbx_strand_id
1 'polypeptide(L)' 'MDSNYLTLLMKYLRMYKAMYEERTSLKEVKHLSQRLRTAYEHDRISWMDFNDWMEELWAAADEGEVNKIAMIDRRLNQAL' A
#
# COMPACT_ATOMS: atom_id res chain seq x y z
N MET A 1 -13.45 19.35 -7.10
CA MET A 1 -12.39 18.79 -6.24
C MET A 1 -13.04 17.79 -5.32
N ASP A 2 -12.92 16.53 -5.69
CA ASP A 2 -13.81 15.42 -5.35
C ASP A 2 -13.82 15.01 -3.89
N SER A 3 -15.04 14.91 -3.34
CA SER A 3 -15.35 14.33 -2.03
C SER A 3 -14.83 12.87 -1.87
N ASN A 4 -14.55 12.20 -3.00
CA ASN A 4 -13.92 10.88 -3.02
C ASN A 4 -12.47 10.88 -2.55
N TYR A 5 -11.69 11.93 -2.86
CA TYR A 5 -10.28 11.99 -2.46
C TYR A 5 -10.14 12.10 -0.94
N LEU A 6 -10.94 12.95 -0.30
CA LEU A 6 -10.98 13.10 1.16
C LEU A 6 -11.46 11.83 1.87
N THR A 7 -12.43 11.13 1.29
CA THR A 7 -12.91 9.84 1.79
C THR A 7 -11.83 8.76 1.69
N LEU A 8 -11.12 8.67 0.56
CA LEU A 8 -9.98 7.78 0.39
C LEU A 8 -8.90 8.11 1.43
N LEU A 9 -8.54 9.39 1.55
CA LEU A 9 -7.50 9.87 2.46
C LEU A 9 -7.82 9.56 3.92
N MET A 10 -9.08 9.73 4.34
CA MET A 10 -9.57 9.38 5.67
C MET A 10 -9.53 7.86 5.93
N LYS A 11 -9.84 7.05 4.90
CA LYS A 11 -9.75 5.58 4.96
C LYS A 11 -8.28 5.16 5.13
N TYR A 12 -7.38 5.74 4.33
CA TYR A 12 -5.94 5.55 4.43
C TYR A 12 -5.41 5.97 5.80
N LEU A 13 -5.82 7.13 6.33
CA LEU A 13 -5.37 7.63 7.65
C LEU A 13 -5.83 6.74 8.81
N ARG A 14 -7.08 6.26 8.78
CA ARG A 14 -7.58 5.29 9.79
C ARG A 14 -6.83 3.96 9.70
N MET A 15 -6.54 3.49 8.50
CA MET A 15 -5.78 2.25 8.27
C MET A 15 -4.31 2.38 8.70
N TYR A 16 -3.68 3.54 8.43
CA TYR A 16 -2.32 3.84 8.88
C TYR A 16 -2.20 3.84 10.40
N LYS A 17 -3.25 4.31 11.10
CA LYS A 17 -3.34 4.25 12.56
C LYS A 17 -3.43 2.80 13.06
N ALA A 18 -4.22 1.95 12.40
CA ALA A 18 -4.34 0.54 12.76
C ALA A 18 -3.05 -0.27 12.49
N MET A 19 -2.30 0.07 11.45
CA MET A 19 -1.03 -0.58 11.10
C MET A 19 0.09 -0.35 12.13
N TYR A 20 0.01 0.74 12.90
CA TYR A 20 1.06 1.13 13.84
C TYR A 20 0.94 0.47 15.21
N GLU A 21 -0.20 -0.18 15.52
CA GLU A 21 -0.48 -0.63 16.88
C GLU A 21 0.02 -2.03 17.25
N GLU A 22 0.06 -3.07 16.41
CA GLU A 22 0.62 -4.37 16.86
C GLU A 22 0.75 -5.45 15.75
N ARG A 23 1.88 -6.18 15.75
CA ARG A 23 2.18 -7.53 15.16
C ARG A 23 3.25 -7.60 14.06
N THR A 24 4.10 -8.62 14.22
CA THR A 24 5.28 -8.94 13.41
C THR A 24 5.01 -9.23 11.93
N SER A 25 3.78 -9.62 11.54
CA SER A 25 3.40 -9.83 10.12
C SER A 25 3.10 -8.51 9.38
N LEU A 26 2.90 -7.39 10.08
CA LEU A 26 2.73 -6.07 9.47
C LEU A 26 4.05 -5.44 9.02
N LYS A 27 5.21 -6.02 9.37
CA LYS A 27 6.51 -5.43 9.04
C LYS A 27 6.76 -5.42 7.53
N GLU A 28 6.42 -6.50 6.83
CA GLU A 28 6.59 -6.60 5.38
C GLU A 28 5.60 -5.70 4.64
N VAL A 29 4.33 -5.72 5.06
CA VAL A 29 3.29 -4.81 4.54
C VAL A 29 3.72 -3.35 4.75
N LYS A 30 4.23 -2.99 5.93
CA LYS A 30 4.68 -1.63 6.26
C LYS A 30 5.85 -1.21 5.40
N HIS A 31 6.83 -2.11 5.24
CA HIS A 31 7.97 -1.85 4.39
C HIS A 31 7.54 -1.62 2.93
N LEU A 32 6.69 -2.48 2.39
CA LEU A 32 6.21 -2.37 1.01
C LEU A 32 5.30 -1.16 0.79
N SER A 33 4.39 -0.83 1.72
CA SER A 33 3.59 0.39 1.68
C SER A 33 4.47 1.65 1.64
N GLN A 34 5.56 1.67 2.40
CA GLN A 34 6.48 2.80 2.39
C GLN A 34 7.24 2.91 1.07
N ARG A 35 7.67 1.77 0.49
CA ARG A 35 8.31 1.75 -0.83
C ARG A 35 7.37 2.20 -1.94
N LEU A 36 6.10 1.75 -1.93
CA LEU A 36 5.06 2.19 -2.87
C LEU A 36 4.86 3.70 -2.80
N ARG A 37 4.79 4.24 -1.57
CA ARG A 37 4.67 5.68 -1.35
C ARG A 37 5.87 6.44 -1.90
N THR A 38 7.10 6.00 -1.62
CA THR A 38 8.31 6.63 -2.16
C THR A 38 8.31 6.59 -3.68
N ALA A 39 7.96 5.46 -4.29
CA ALA A 39 7.88 5.37 -5.75
C ALA A 39 6.89 6.38 -6.33
N TYR A 40 5.72 6.54 -5.71
CA TYR A 40 4.74 7.54 -6.09
C TYR A 40 5.23 8.98 -5.89
N GLU A 41 5.80 9.30 -4.72
CA GLU A 41 6.32 10.65 -4.40
C GLU A 41 7.47 11.07 -5.32
N HIS A 42 8.20 10.10 -5.90
CA HIS A 42 9.27 10.32 -6.87
C HIS A 42 8.81 10.18 -8.33
N ASP A 43 7.50 10.20 -8.60
CA ASP A 43 6.89 10.09 -9.93
C ASP A 43 7.33 8.82 -10.72
N ARG A 44 7.72 7.75 -10.02
CA ARG A 44 8.11 6.46 -10.63
C ARG A 44 6.92 5.60 -11.04
N ILE A 45 5.80 5.77 -10.33
CA ILE A 45 4.53 5.09 -10.60
C ILE A 45 3.40 6.12 -10.59
N SER A 46 2.34 5.85 -11.36
CA SER A 46 1.18 6.74 -11.39
C SER A 46 0.38 6.67 -10.08
N TRP A 47 -0.46 7.67 -9.83
CA TRP A 47 -1.41 7.62 -8.71
C TRP A 47 -2.36 6.41 -8.81
N MET A 48 -2.75 6.01 -10.02
CA MET A 48 -3.59 4.82 -10.24
C MET A 48 -2.85 3.55 -9.82
N ASP A 49 -1.60 3.36 -10.28
CA ASP A 49 -0.79 2.19 -9.90
C ASP A 49 -0.56 2.14 -8.40
N PHE A 50 -0.25 3.29 -7.78
CA PHE A 50 -0.07 3.39 -6.33
C PHE A 50 -1.35 3.00 -5.58
N ASN A 51 -2.50 3.52 -5.98
CA ASN A 51 -3.77 3.25 -5.33
C ASN A 51 -4.15 1.77 -5.44
N ASP A 52 -4.05 1.20 -6.64
CA ASP A 52 -4.41 -0.19 -6.92
C ASP A 52 -3.48 -1.15 -6.17
N TRP A 53 -2.16 -0.93 -6.22
CA TRP A 53 -1.20 -1.81 -5.56
C TRP A 53 -1.27 -1.71 -4.04
N MET A 54 -1.63 -0.54 -3.50
CA MET A 54 -1.93 -0.40 -2.08
C MET A 54 -3.20 -1.17 -1.70
N GLU A 55 -4.28 -1.08 -2.48
CA GLU A 55 -5.51 -1.83 -2.21
C GLU A 55 -5.27 -3.35 -2.26
N GLU A 56 -4.55 -3.84 -3.27
CA GLU A 56 -4.14 -5.25 -3.38
C GLU A 56 -3.27 -5.69 -2.19
N LEU A 57 -2.34 -4.84 -1.73
CA LEU A 57 -1.44 -5.15 -0.63
C LEU A 57 -2.20 -5.34 0.68
N TRP A 58 -3.22 -4.51 0.91
CA TRP A 58 -4.05 -4.61 2.10
C TRP A 58 -5.00 -5.81 2.06
N ALA A 59 -5.61 -6.08 0.91
CA ALA A 59 -6.40 -7.28 0.72
C ALA A 59 -5.56 -8.55 0.98
N ALA A 60 -4.34 -8.59 0.45
CA ALA A 60 -3.40 -9.67 0.69
C ALA A 60 -3.01 -9.81 2.17
N ALA A 61 -2.83 -8.69 2.88
CA ALA A 61 -2.52 -8.70 4.31
C ALA A 61 -3.69 -9.21 5.16
N ASP A 62 -4.93 -8.84 4.82
CA ASP A 62 -6.15 -9.28 5.51
C ASP A 62 -6.43 -10.78 5.26
N GLU A 63 -6.19 -11.25 4.03
CA GLU A 63 -6.30 -12.65 3.64
C GLU A 63 -5.15 -13.53 4.13
N GLY A 64 -4.04 -12.93 4.63
CA GLY A 64 -2.83 -13.66 4.99
C GLY A 64 -2.06 -14.25 3.78
N GLU A 65 -2.32 -13.73 2.59
CA GLU A 65 -1.80 -14.23 1.30
C GLU A 65 -0.40 -13.65 1.00
N VAL A 66 0.62 -14.24 1.63
CA VAL A 66 2.04 -13.81 1.49
C VAL A 66 2.52 -13.80 0.04
N ASN A 67 2.01 -14.70 -0.81
CA ASN A 67 2.35 -14.75 -2.22
C ASN A 67 1.92 -13.49 -2.98
N LYS A 68 0.75 -12.93 -2.66
CA LYS A 68 0.26 -11.69 -3.27
C LYS A 68 1.10 -10.50 -2.85
N ILE A 69 1.52 -10.45 -1.58
CA ILE A 69 2.45 -9.43 -1.07
C ILE A 69 3.77 -9.47 -1.86
N ALA A 70 4.35 -10.65 -2.04
CA ALA A 70 5.58 -10.84 -2.83
C ALA A 70 5.41 -10.46 -4.32
N MET A 71 4.23 -10.70 -4.91
CA MET A 71 3.92 -10.26 -6.27
C MET A 71 3.91 -8.74 -6.40
N ILE A 72 3.34 -8.03 -5.42
CA ILE A 72 3.30 -6.56 -5.41
C ILE A 72 4.71 -5.98 -5.27
N ASP A 73 5.55 -6.57 -4.40
CA ASP A 73 6.96 -6.17 -4.32
C ASP A 73 7.69 -6.35 -5.65
N ARG A 74 7.44 -7.47 -6.34
CA ARG A 74 8.02 -7.72 -7.67
C ARG A 74 7.55 -6.71 -8.72
N ARG A 75 6.25 -6.37 -8.74
CA ARG A 75 5.72 -5.34 -9.67
C ARG A 75 6.36 -3.98 -9.40
N LEU A 76 6.50 -3.61 -8.13
CA LEU A 76 7.18 -2.38 -7.73
C LEU A 76 8.64 -2.38 -8.19
N ASN A 77 9.37 -3.47 -7.99
CA ASN A 77 10.75 -3.59 -8.47
C ASN A 77 10.89 -3.52 -10.00
N GLN A 78 9.84 -3.86 -10.76
CA GLN A 78 9.85 -3.74 -12.22
C GLN A 78 9.56 -2.31 -12.71
N ALA A 79 8.87 -1.50 -11.91
CA ALA A 79 8.53 -0.13 -12.24
C ALA A 79 9.57 0.91 -11.79
N LEU A 80 10.46 0.53 -10.86
CA LEU A 80 11.57 1.35 -10.36
C LEU A 80 12.79 1.28 -11.30
#